data_AF-A0A0H5CLZ5-F1
#
_entry.id   AF-A0A0H5CLZ5-F1
#
_cell.length_a   1.000
_cell.length_b   1.000
_cell.length_c   1.000
_cell.angle_alpha   90.00
_cell.angle_beta   90.00
_cell.angle_gamma   90.00
#
_symmetry.space_group_name_H-M   'P 1'
#
loop_
_entity.id
_entity.type
_entity.pdbx_description
1 polymer ?
#
loop_
_entity_poly.entity_id
_entity_poly.type
_entity_poly.pdbx_seq_one_letter_code
_entity_poly.pdbx_strand_id
1 'polypeptide(L)'
;MSPLAKVLSADPPPFALLRRSPGQVDVLIGEVSTPPTLADVPLGPEVLVVVPYRQIAERGFDTVDDGAPLIALRVTERATVALADVLGAVANRPIRLVDGHFDVSDEDYAATVRAIIDDEIGHGAGSNFVLKRSYVADIADYGPAAALTFFRRLCEREVGAHWTFVVHTGDRAFVGASPERHVSLRDGVAVMNPISGTYRYPPTGPTLAGMVDFLDDAKERDELRMVVDEELKMMARICRTSGRVVGPYLKEMARLAHTEYFIEGHTDRDPREILRETMFAPTVTGSPLESACRVIARYEPEGRGYYSGVAALIGHDEGGRPTMDSAIMIRTADIDAGGRMRIAVGATVVRHSDPASEVAETRAKAAGLLSALDAERPVLSEHPRVLAMLAGRNVGLSGFWLAGSPARAAVAGLAGVRVLVVDAEDTFTAMIAHQLGSLGLDVTVRRFDDPYKVDEYELVVMGPGPGDPRDTGHHRIAHLHSTISGLLERRRPFLAVCLSHQVLCGLLGLVLRRCEQSNQGRQREIDLFGATELVGFYNSFAAHSDEDKIDPADIGLVEISHDVDSGEVHALRGPFFASMQFHAESVLTEDGPRILAARIREVLGR
;
A
#
# COMPACT_ATOMS: atom_id res chain seq x y z
N MET A 1 -33.59 -16.32 9.72
CA MET A 1 -32.21 -15.77 9.77
C MET A 1 -31.54 -16.04 8.44
N SER A 2 -30.77 -15.10 7.89
CA SER A 2 -29.98 -15.35 6.67
C SER A 2 -28.89 -16.40 6.93
N PRO A 3 -28.38 -17.11 5.90
CA PRO A 3 -27.27 -18.06 6.07
C PRO A 3 -26.05 -17.42 6.74
N LEU A 4 -25.67 -16.19 6.34
CA LEU A 4 -24.57 -15.48 6.98
C LEU A 4 -24.83 -15.22 8.48
N ALA A 5 -26.05 -14.85 8.87
CA ALA A 5 -26.39 -14.65 10.29
C ALA A 5 -26.32 -15.95 11.11
N LYS A 6 -26.60 -17.11 10.50
CA LYS A 6 -26.43 -18.43 11.14
C LYS A 6 -24.95 -18.78 11.33
N VAL A 7 -24.11 -18.49 10.35
CA VAL A 7 -22.64 -18.68 10.41
C VAL A 7 -22.00 -17.81 11.49
N LEU A 8 -22.53 -16.61 11.73
CA LEU A 8 -22.03 -15.66 12.73
C LEU A 8 -22.56 -15.91 14.15
N SER A 9 -23.37 -16.96 14.36
CA SER A 9 -23.88 -17.30 15.69
C SER A 9 -22.76 -17.78 16.63
N ALA A 10 -23.06 -17.88 17.93
CA ALA A 10 -22.10 -18.39 18.91
C ALA A 10 -21.78 -19.89 18.70
N ASP A 11 -22.73 -20.65 18.13
CA ASP A 11 -22.63 -22.07 17.85
C ASP A 11 -23.12 -22.31 16.41
N PRO A 12 -22.25 -22.06 15.40
CA PRO A 12 -22.65 -22.16 14.02
C PRO A 12 -22.79 -23.64 13.59
N PRO A 13 -23.78 -23.97 12.74
CA PRO A 13 -23.81 -25.29 12.10
C PRO A 13 -22.58 -25.46 11.19
N PRO A 14 -22.27 -26.67 10.70
CA PRO A 14 -21.23 -26.81 9.69
C PRO A 14 -21.47 -25.91 8.48
N PHE A 15 -20.42 -25.21 8.05
CA PHE A 15 -20.52 -24.18 7.03
C PHE A 15 -19.26 -24.07 6.18
N ALA A 16 -19.38 -23.38 5.04
CA ALA A 16 -18.25 -22.88 4.30
C ALA A 16 -18.52 -21.45 3.79
N LEU A 17 -17.51 -20.59 3.88
CA LEU A 17 -17.47 -19.31 3.17
C LEU A 17 -16.43 -19.42 2.07
N LEU A 18 -16.83 -19.27 0.80
CA LEU A 18 -15.95 -19.42 -0.36
C LEU A 18 -15.94 -18.12 -1.18
N ARG A 19 -14.82 -17.42 -1.19
CA ARG A 19 -14.55 -16.32 -2.11
C ARG A 19 -13.82 -16.87 -3.34
N ARG A 20 -14.59 -17.12 -4.40
CA ARG A 20 -14.11 -17.69 -5.67
C ARG A 20 -14.14 -16.67 -6.82
N SER A 21 -14.80 -15.53 -6.59
CA SER A 21 -14.96 -14.43 -7.55
C SER A 21 -14.67 -13.09 -6.86
N PRO A 22 -14.20 -12.06 -7.59
CA PRO A 22 -14.02 -10.74 -7.03
C PRO A 22 -15.32 -10.16 -6.46
N GLY A 23 -15.26 -9.63 -5.23
CA GLY A 23 -16.38 -8.90 -4.61
C GLY A 23 -17.54 -9.74 -4.08
N GLN A 24 -17.51 -11.07 -4.19
CA GLN A 24 -18.58 -11.95 -3.71
C GLN A 24 -18.05 -13.12 -2.87
N VAL A 25 -18.88 -13.60 -1.95
CA VAL A 25 -18.62 -14.77 -1.10
C VAL A 25 -19.84 -15.69 -1.14
N ASP A 26 -19.63 -16.95 -1.49
CA ASP A 26 -20.64 -18.00 -1.33
C ASP A 26 -20.67 -18.44 0.14
N VAL A 27 -21.86 -18.46 0.74
CA VAL A 27 -22.14 -18.93 2.10
C VAL A 27 -22.89 -20.24 1.97
N LEU A 28 -22.27 -21.34 2.39
CA LEU A 28 -22.83 -22.68 2.36
C LEU A 28 -23.07 -23.16 3.79
N ILE A 29 -24.25 -23.71 4.07
CA ILE A 29 -24.55 -24.44 5.31
C ILE A 29 -25.05 -25.82 4.91
N GLY A 30 -24.65 -26.83 5.67
CA GLY A 30 -24.97 -28.20 5.30
C GLY A 30 -24.77 -29.21 6.42
N GLU A 31 -25.03 -30.46 6.06
CA GLU A 31 -24.79 -31.62 6.92
C GLU A 31 -23.48 -32.28 6.52
N VAL A 32 -22.62 -32.54 7.50
CA VAL A 32 -21.33 -33.19 7.29
C VAL A 32 -21.47 -34.70 7.43
N SER A 33 -20.83 -35.42 6.52
CA SER A 33 -20.67 -36.86 6.53
C SER A 33 -19.23 -37.24 6.16
N THR A 34 -18.83 -38.47 6.49
CA THR A 34 -17.48 -38.98 6.22
C THR A 34 -17.53 -40.25 5.35
N PRO A 35 -17.85 -40.12 4.05
CA PRO A 35 -17.93 -41.28 3.15
C PRO A 35 -16.56 -42.00 3.08
N PRO A 36 -16.52 -43.34 2.95
CA PRO A 36 -15.27 -44.08 2.93
C PRO A 36 -14.50 -43.92 1.61
N THR A 37 -15.20 -43.72 0.49
CA THR A 37 -14.60 -43.51 -0.83
C THR A 37 -15.23 -42.32 -1.56
N LEU A 38 -14.54 -41.81 -2.58
CA LEU A 38 -15.06 -40.77 -3.47
C LEU A 38 -16.35 -41.21 -4.18
N ALA A 39 -16.51 -42.51 -4.46
CA ALA A 39 -17.73 -43.03 -5.08
C ALA A 39 -18.95 -42.91 -4.16
N ASP A 40 -18.74 -42.94 -2.84
CA ASP A 40 -19.80 -42.87 -1.81
C ASP A 40 -20.22 -41.43 -1.48
N VAL A 41 -19.60 -40.42 -2.10
CA VAL A 41 -19.96 -39.01 -1.87
C VAL A 41 -21.40 -38.75 -2.32
N PRO A 42 -22.27 -38.20 -1.45
CA PRO A 42 -23.67 -37.93 -1.76
C PRO A 42 -23.79 -36.69 -2.63
N LEU A 43 -23.82 -36.86 -3.97
CA LEU A 43 -23.77 -35.76 -4.92
C LEU A 43 -24.89 -34.71 -4.78
N GLY A 44 -26.09 -35.10 -4.30
CA GLY A 44 -27.19 -34.18 -4.01
C GLY A 44 -27.44 -33.13 -5.11
N PRO A 45 -28.06 -31.99 -4.78
CA PRO A 45 -28.04 -30.82 -5.65
C PRO A 45 -26.64 -30.18 -5.69
N GLU A 46 -25.98 -30.08 -4.53
CA GLU A 46 -24.65 -29.52 -4.36
C GLU A 46 -23.97 -30.10 -3.11
N VAL A 47 -22.68 -30.38 -3.20
CA VAL A 47 -21.84 -30.91 -2.10
C VAL A 47 -20.45 -30.28 -2.14
N LEU A 48 -19.96 -29.85 -0.98
CA LEU A 48 -18.56 -29.47 -0.80
C LEU A 48 -17.79 -30.66 -0.21
N VAL A 49 -16.77 -31.11 -0.91
CA VAL A 49 -15.94 -32.25 -0.51
C VAL A 49 -14.55 -31.76 -0.12
N VAL A 50 -14.01 -32.26 0.99
CA VAL A 50 -12.61 -32.05 1.38
C VAL A 50 -11.90 -33.40 1.40
N VAL A 51 -11.02 -33.61 0.43
CA VAL A 51 -10.32 -34.86 0.16
C VAL A 51 -8.97 -34.87 0.89
N PRO A 52 -8.73 -35.76 1.86
CA PRO A 52 -7.44 -35.88 2.53
C PRO A 52 -6.41 -36.59 1.65
N TYR A 53 -5.13 -36.40 1.93
CA TYR A 53 -4.05 -37.02 1.17
C TYR A 53 -4.10 -38.56 1.19
N ARG A 54 -4.48 -39.16 2.33
CA ARG A 54 -4.59 -40.63 2.44
C ARG A 54 -5.61 -41.24 1.47
N GLN A 55 -6.51 -40.45 0.88
CA GLN A 55 -7.46 -40.93 -0.13
C GLN A 55 -6.76 -41.41 -1.42
N ILE A 56 -5.47 -41.08 -1.62
CA ILE A 56 -4.67 -41.61 -2.73
C ILE A 56 -4.61 -43.15 -2.73
N ALA A 57 -4.85 -43.79 -1.59
CA ALA A 57 -4.97 -45.25 -1.48
C ALA A 57 -6.05 -45.84 -2.41
N GLU A 58 -7.10 -45.07 -2.77
CA GLU A 58 -8.09 -45.51 -3.78
C GLU A 58 -7.48 -45.75 -5.17
N ARG A 59 -6.31 -45.17 -5.46
CA ARG A 59 -5.54 -45.41 -6.68
C ARG A 59 -4.56 -46.57 -6.54
N GLY A 60 -4.44 -47.17 -5.35
CA GLY A 60 -3.46 -48.21 -5.05
C GLY A 60 -2.04 -47.68 -4.84
N PHE A 61 -1.87 -46.40 -4.51
CA PHE A 61 -0.56 -45.79 -4.27
C PHE A 61 -0.24 -45.73 -2.77
N ASP A 62 1.07 -45.69 -2.46
CA ASP A 62 1.56 -45.65 -1.08
C ASP A 62 1.24 -44.31 -0.40
N THR A 63 0.89 -44.37 0.88
CA THR A 63 0.63 -43.21 1.74
C THR A 63 0.81 -43.62 3.20
N VAL A 64 1.23 -42.67 4.04
CA VAL A 64 1.10 -42.83 5.50
C VAL A 64 -0.35 -42.55 5.88
N ASP A 65 -1.02 -43.54 6.49
CA ASP A 65 -2.41 -43.42 6.93
C ASP A 65 -2.46 -42.74 8.32
N ASP A 66 -2.99 -41.52 8.36
CA ASP A 66 -3.21 -40.73 9.58
C ASP A 66 -4.68 -40.70 10.03
N GLY A 67 -5.55 -41.49 9.39
CA GLY A 67 -6.97 -41.57 9.68
C GLY A 67 -7.79 -40.34 9.28
N ALA A 68 -7.23 -39.36 8.55
CA ALA A 68 -7.99 -38.19 8.09
C ALA A 68 -9.20 -38.60 7.23
N PRO A 69 -10.44 -38.25 7.60
CA PRO A 69 -11.62 -38.69 6.86
C PRO A 69 -11.81 -37.90 5.55
N LEU A 70 -12.34 -38.54 4.51
CA LEU A 70 -12.96 -37.84 3.40
C LEU A 70 -14.20 -37.12 3.94
N ILE A 71 -14.26 -35.80 3.81
CA ILE A 71 -15.37 -34.99 4.34
C ILE A 71 -16.29 -34.60 3.20
N ALA A 72 -17.61 -34.79 3.38
CA ALA A 72 -18.63 -34.29 2.48
C ALA A 72 -19.66 -33.45 3.24
N LEU A 73 -19.72 -32.16 2.94
CA LEU A 73 -20.76 -31.22 3.40
C LEU A 73 -21.84 -31.13 2.32
N ARG A 74 -22.96 -31.80 2.56
CA ARG A 74 -24.13 -31.73 1.68
C ARG A 74 -24.84 -30.41 1.92
N VAL A 75 -24.87 -29.55 0.91
CA VAL A 75 -25.38 -28.18 1.03
C VAL A 75 -26.91 -28.21 1.19
N THR A 76 -27.41 -27.67 2.30
CA THR A 76 -28.84 -27.54 2.59
C THR A 76 -29.32 -26.10 2.45
N GLU A 77 -28.44 -25.12 2.66
CA GLU A 77 -28.70 -23.71 2.44
C GLU A 77 -27.51 -23.03 1.75
N ARG A 78 -27.81 -22.15 0.80
CA ARG A 78 -26.83 -21.35 0.07
C ARG A 78 -27.27 -19.89 0.00
N ALA A 79 -26.31 -18.98 0.13
CA ALA A 79 -26.45 -17.60 -0.30
C ALA A 79 -25.16 -17.11 -0.96
N THR A 80 -25.26 -16.13 -1.84
CA THR A 80 -24.10 -15.37 -2.32
C THR A 80 -24.26 -13.94 -1.81
N VAL A 81 -23.25 -13.45 -1.08
CA VAL A 81 -23.27 -12.16 -0.41
C VAL A 81 -22.12 -11.27 -0.91
N ALA A 82 -22.29 -9.96 -0.84
CA ALA A 82 -21.20 -9.04 -1.20
C ALA A 82 -20.05 -9.18 -0.19
N LEU A 83 -18.82 -9.11 -0.69
CA LEU A 83 -17.63 -9.19 0.16
C LEU A 83 -17.64 -8.10 1.24
N ALA A 84 -18.08 -6.89 0.90
CA ALA A 84 -18.18 -5.78 1.84
C ALA A 84 -19.11 -6.10 3.03
N ASP A 85 -20.21 -6.82 2.79
CA ASP A 85 -21.16 -7.21 3.83
C ASP A 85 -20.55 -8.26 4.77
N VAL A 86 -19.79 -9.21 4.23
CA VAL A 86 -19.06 -10.20 5.04
C VAL A 86 -17.99 -9.52 5.89
N LEU A 87 -17.20 -8.62 5.29
CA LEU A 87 -16.15 -7.87 6.01
C LEU A 87 -16.73 -6.96 7.10
N GLY A 88 -17.90 -6.37 6.86
CA GLY A 88 -18.62 -5.55 7.84
C GLY A 88 -19.27 -6.36 8.96
N ALA A 89 -19.71 -7.59 8.68
CA ALA A 89 -20.41 -8.45 9.65
C ALA A 89 -19.46 -9.31 10.50
N VAL A 90 -18.32 -9.76 9.95
CA VAL A 90 -17.33 -10.56 10.68
C VAL A 90 -16.48 -9.64 11.56
N ALA A 91 -16.57 -9.80 12.88
CA ALA A 91 -15.74 -9.04 13.81
C ALA A 91 -14.24 -9.33 13.59
N ASN A 92 -13.41 -8.27 13.57
CA ASN A 92 -11.94 -8.42 13.58
C ASN A 92 -11.46 -8.49 15.03
N ARG A 93 -11.37 -9.70 15.57
CA ARG A 93 -10.91 -9.96 16.94
C ARG A 93 -9.40 -10.23 16.97
N PRO A 94 -8.68 -9.94 18.05
CA PRO A 94 -7.31 -10.42 18.21
C PRO A 94 -7.27 -11.96 18.12
N ILE A 95 -6.30 -12.50 17.38
CA ILE A 95 -6.00 -13.94 17.37
C ILE A 95 -4.60 -14.06 17.96
N ARG A 96 -4.49 -14.74 19.11
CA ARG A 96 -3.21 -14.94 19.79
C ARG A 96 -2.72 -16.35 19.52
N LEU A 97 -1.55 -16.44 18.90
CA LEU A 97 -0.84 -17.71 18.73
C LEU A 97 0.06 -17.96 19.93
N VAL A 98 0.12 -19.21 20.36
CA VAL A 98 0.97 -19.72 21.44
C VAL A 98 1.83 -20.86 20.87
N ASP A 99 3.08 -20.97 21.35
CA ASP A 99 4.01 -22.05 21.01
C ASP A 99 4.21 -22.29 19.52
N GLY A 100 4.31 -21.20 18.74
CA GLY A 100 4.50 -21.25 17.29
C GLY A 100 5.90 -21.73 16.86
N HIS A 101 5.98 -22.88 16.19
CA HIS A 101 7.24 -23.47 15.69
C HIS A 101 7.01 -24.34 14.45
N PHE A 102 8.07 -24.71 13.73
CA PHE A 102 7.98 -25.78 12.72
C PHE A 102 8.16 -27.14 13.38
N ASP A 103 7.36 -28.14 12.97
CA ASP A 103 7.48 -29.53 13.41
C ASP A 103 8.82 -30.17 13.00
N VAL A 104 9.31 -29.83 11.81
CA VAL A 104 10.62 -30.21 11.28
C VAL A 104 11.53 -28.98 11.27
N SER A 105 12.69 -29.10 11.92
CA SER A 105 13.67 -28.02 11.99
C SER A 105 14.18 -27.63 10.59
N ASP A 106 14.75 -26.43 10.46
CA ASP A 106 15.37 -26.01 9.19
C ASP A 106 16.54 -26.91 8.81
N GLU A 107 17.30 -27.40 9.79
CA GLU A 107 18.44 -28.29 9.58
C GLU A 107 17.98 -29.65 9.07
N ASP A 108 16.98 -30.24 9.72
CA ASP A 108 16.42 -31.54 9.33
C ASP A 108 15.74 -31.46 7.96
N TYR A 109 14.99 -30.38 7.69
CA TYR A 109 14.36 -30.20 6.38
C TYR A 109 15.41 -30.07 5.28
N ALA A 110 16.48 -29.29 5.50
CA ALA A 110 17.59 -29.19 4.55
C ALA A 110 18.31 -30.54 4.35
N ALA A 111 18.45 -31.35 5.41
CA ALA A 111 19.01 -32.69 5.30
C ALA A 111 18.14 -33.61 4.44
N THR A 112 16.82 -33.58 4.64
CA THR A 112 15.86 -34.31 3.79
C THR A 112 15.92 -33.85 2.33
N VAL A 113 16.01 -32.55 2.07
CA VAL A 113 16.17 -32.03 0.69
C VAL A 113 17.43 -32.60 0.03
N ARG A 114 18.57 -32.63 0.73
CA ARG A 114 19.82 -33.23 0.20
C ARG A 114 19.64 -34.71 -0.10
N ALA A 115 19.10 -35.47 0.84
CA ALA A 115 18.88 -36.91 0.66
C ALA A 115 18.00 -37.19 -0.57
N ILE A 116 16.98 -36.37 -0.83
CA ILE A 116 16.11 -36.56 -1.99
C ILE A 116 16.82 -36.25 -3.31
N ILE A 117 17.68 -35.22 -3.33
CA ILE A 117 18.50 -34.91 -4.51
C ILE A 117 19.45 -36.08 -4.79
N ASP A 118 20.16 -36.56 -3.77
CA ASP A 118 21.21 -37.57 -3.93
C ASP A 118 20.65 -38.99 -4.13
N ASP A 119 19.73 -39.41 -3.26
CA ASP A 119 19.27 -40.79 -3.15
C ASP A 119 18.05 -41.12 -4.02
N GLU A 120 17.19 -40.13 -4.32
CA GLU A 120 15.98 -40.37 -5.12
C GLU A 120 16.13 -39.83 -6.54
N ILE A 121 16.39 -38.53 -6.71
CA ILE A 121 16.55 -37.92 -8.05
C ILE A 121 17.83 -38.44 -8.71
N GLY A 122 18.95 -38.46 -7.98
CA GLY A 122 20.24 -38.94 -8.48
C GLY A 122 20.23 -40.40 -8.92
N HIS A 123 19.31 -41.21 -8.39
CA HIS A 123 19.13 -42.62 -8.74
C HIS A 123 17.92 -42.89 -9.64
N GLY A 124 17.28 -41.84 -10.17
CA GLY A 124 16.24 -41.96 -11.19
C GLY A 124 14.85 -42.37 -10.66
N ALA A 125 14.56 -42.17 -9.37
CA ALA A 125 13.22 -42.37 -8.82
C ALA A 125 12.19 -41.40 -9.42
N GLY A 126 12.64 -40.22 -9.85
CA GLY A 126 11.81 -39.17 -10.44
C GLY A 126 12.60 -37.90 -10.75
N SER A 127 11.91 -36.89 -11.29
CA SER A 127 12.51 -35.60 -11.65
C SER A 127 12.35 -34.53 -10.58
N ASN A 128 11.28 -34.63 -9.77
CA ASN A 128 10.94 -33.67 -8.74
C ASN A 128 10.04 -34.29 -7.67
N PHE A 129 10.17 -33.80 -6.43
CA PHE A 129 9.36 -34.23 -5.29
C PHE A 129 9.04 -33.05 -4.37
N VAL A 130 7.87 -33.04 -3.75
CA VAL A 130 7.44 -31.97 -2.83
C VAL A 130 7.26 -32.55 -1.45
N LEU A 131 8.01 -32.04 -0.46
CA LEU A 131 8.05 -32.60 0.88
C LEU A 131 7.47 -31.62 1.88
N LYS A 132 6.57 -32.13 2.73
CA LYS A 132 5.84 -31.38 3.73
C LYS A 132 6.70 -31.12 4.96
N ARG A 133 6.57 -29.92 5.51
CA ARG A 133 6.69 -29.63 6.95
C ARG A 133 5.57 -28.68 7.37
N SER A 134 5.29 -28.57 8.66
CA SER A 134 4.18 -27.78 9.17
C SER A 134 4.64 -26.75 10.18
N TYR A 135 4.16 -25.52 10.03
CA TYR A 135 4.16 -24.58 11.15
C TYR A 135 2.98 -24.94 12.07
N VAL A 136 3.26 -25.15 13.35
CA VAL A 136 2.31 -25.56 14.38
C VAL A 136 2.24 -24.48 15.44
N ALA A 137 1.03 -24.14 15.86
CA ALA A 137 0.77 -23.21 16.96
C ALA A 137 -0.60 -23.49 17.57
N ASP A 138 -0.81 -23.08 18.81
CA ASP A 138 -2.13 -23.11 19.45
C ASP A 138 -2.79 -21.72 19.35
N ILE A 139 -4.06 -21.69 18.94
CA ILE A 139 -4.87 -20.48 18.99
C ILE A 139 -5.48 -20.38 20.39
N ALA A 140 -5.06 -19.40 21.18
CA ALA A 140 -5.61 -19.20 22.51
C ALA A 140 -7.12 -18.88 22.44
N ASP A 141 -7.89 -19.51 23.33
CA ASP A 141 -9.35 -19.36 23.42
C ASP A 141 -10.06 -19.58 22.07
N TYR A 142 -9.63 -20.62 21.34
CA TYR A 142 -10.16 -20.92 20.02
C TYR A 142 -11.68 -21.15 20.02
N GLY A 143 -12.31 -20.64 18.96
CA GLY A 143 -13.67 -20.96 18.56
C GLY A 143 -13.91 -20.56 17.10
N PRO A 144 -15.08 -20.88 16.51
CA PRO A 144 -15.35 -20.63 15.08
C PRO A 144 -15.20 -19.16 14.68
N ALA A 145 -15.43 -18.23 15.61
CA ALA A 145 -15.21 -16.81 15.40
C ALA A 145 -13.74 -16.46 15.05
N ALA A 146 -12.76 -17.17 15.61
CA ALA A 146 -11.36 -16.97 15.28
C ALA A 146 -11.05 -17.39 13.83
N ALA A 147 -11.60 -18.52 13.37
CA ALA A 147 -11.49 -18.96 11.98
C ALA A 147 -12.15 -17.97 11.00
N LEU A 148 -13.31 -17.41 11.37
CA LEU A 148 -13.98 -16.35 10.60
C LEU A 148 -13.15 -15.06 10.55
N THR A 149 -12.58 -14.62 11.67
CA THR A 149 -11.67 -13.47 11.70
C THR A 149 -10.45 -13.71 10.80
N PHE A 150 -9.88 -14.92 10.82
CA PHE A 150 -8.75 -15.27 9.96
C PHE A 150 -9.15 -15.20 8.47
N PHE A 151 -10.28 -15.79 8.09
CA PHE A 151 -10.84 -15.68 6.74
C PHE A 151 -11.07 -14.23 6.30
N ARG A 152 -11.65 -13.40 7.18
CA ARG A 152 -11.84 -11.97 6.93
C ARG A 152 -10.51 -11.29 6.57
N ARG A 153 -9.46 -11.54 7.35
CA ARG A 153 -8.14 -10.91 7.13
C ARG A 153 -7.48 -11.41 5.85
N LEU A 154 -7.66 -12.69 5.48
CA LEU A 154 -7.22 -13.19 4.18
C LEU A 154 -7.95 -12.48 3.04
N CYS A 155 -9.27 -12.27 3.16
CA CYS A 155 -10.03 -11.52 2.17
C CYS A 155 -9.56 -10.06 2.02
N GLU A 156 -9.13 -9.42 3.09
CA GLU A 156 -8.62 -8.04 3.10
C GLU A 156 -7.19 -7.91 2.54
N ARG A 157 -6.33 -8.92 2.78
CA ARG A 157 -4.88 -8.81 2.56
C ARG A 157 -4.36 -9.60 1.36
N GLU A 158 -5.00 -10.72 1.02
CA GLU A 158 -4.55 -11.58 -0.07
C GLU A 158 -5.24 -11.23 -1.39
N VAL A 159 -4.46 -11.31 -2.47
CA VAL A 159 -4.91 -11.05 -3.85
C VAL A 159 -4.46 -12.19 -4.74
N GLY A 160 -5.18 -12.43 -5.85
CA GLY A 160 -4.79 -13.44 -6.83
C GLY A 160 -4.98 -14.91 -6.40
N ALA A 161 -5.57 -15.19 -5.24
CA ALA A 161 -5.98 -16.55 -4.87
C ALA A 161 -7.10 -17.06 -5.80
N HIS A 162 -7.06 -18.34 -6.18
CA HIS A 162 -8.19 -19.02 -6.85
C HIS A 162 -9.37 -19.10 -5.88
N TRP A 163 -9.13 -19.63 -4.67
CA TRP A 163 -10.10 -19.63 -3.58
C TRP A 163 -9.50 -18.97 -2.33
N THR A 164 -10.23 -18.02 -1.74
CA THR A 164 -10.09 -17.71 -0.31
C THR A 164 -11.27 -18.32 0.43
N PHE A 165 -11.03 -19.09 1.49
CA PHE A 165 -12.08 -19.88 2.10
C PHE A 165 -11.93 -20.08 3.61
N VAL A 166 -13.07 -20.33 4.26
CA VAL A 166 -13.15 -21.06 5.52
C VAL A 166 -14.15 -22.20 5.37
N VAL A 167 -13.79 -23.41 5.79
CA VAL A 167 -14.67 -24.57 5.87
C VAL A 167 -14.66 -25.06 7.31
N HIS A 168 -15.80 -25.05 7.98
CA HIS A 168 -15.97 -25.50 9.36
C HIS A 168 -16.87 -26.73 9.40
N THR A 169 -16.33 -27.86 9.85
CA THR A 169 -17.04 -29.15 9.86
C THR A 169 -17.85 -29.41 11.12
N GLY A 170 -17.73 -28.54 12.12
CA GLY A 170 -18.27 -28.72 13.47
C GLY A 170 -17.15 -28.75 14.51
N ASP A 171 -16.14 -29.60 14.28
CA ASP A 171 -15.02 -29.86 15.18
C ASP A 171 -13.64 -29.57 14.57
N ARG A 172 -13.60 -29.17 13.29
CA ARG A 172 -12.38 -28.80 12.58
C ARG A 172 -12.66 -27.63 11.63
N ALA A 173 -11.67 -26.78 11.44
CA ALA A 173 -11.74 -25.68 10.49
C ALA A 173 -10.55 -25.68 9.53
N PHE A 174 -10.83 -25.41 8.27
CA PHE A 174 -9.83 -25.15 7.24
C PHE A 174 -9.94 -23.70 6.80
N VAL A 175 -8.89 -22.91 6.97
CA VAL A 175 -8.87 -21.51 6.56
C VAL A 175 -7.71 -21.28 5.62
N GLY A 176 -7.97 -20.84 4.39
CA GLY A 176 -6.92 -20.77 3.38
C GLY A 176 -7.15 -19.76 2.27
N ALA A 177 -6.08 -19.47 1.54
CA ALA A 177 -6.07 -18.65 0.34
C ALA A 177 -5.22 -19.36 -0.73
N SER A 178 -5.80 -20.38 -1.35
CA SER A 178 -5.10 -21.22 -2.30
C SER A 178 -5.00 -20.53 -3.67
N PRO A 179 -3.78 -20.39 -4.24
CA PRO A 179 -3.61 -19.84 -5.58
C PRO A 179 -4.04 -20.81 -6.68
N GLU A 180 -4.11 -22.11 -6.39
CA GLU A 180 -4.09 -23.14 -7.42
C GLU A 180 -5.41 -23.90 -7.46
N ARG A 181 -6.03 -23.88 -8.64
CA ARG A 181 -7.14 -24.75 -8.97
C ARG A 181 -6.62 -26.18 -9.08
N HIS A 182 -7.31 -27.14 -8.47
CA HIS A 182 -7.00 -28.55 -8.70
C HIS A 182 -7.54 -29.01 -10.05
N VAL A 183 -8.87 -29.09 -10.19
CA VAL A 183 -9.55 -29.29 -11.47
C VAL A 183 -10.97 -28.73 -11.43
N SER A 184 -11.38 -27.99 -12.46
CA SER A 184 -12.77 -27.54 -12.62
C SER A 184 -13.44 -28.27 -13.77
N LEU A 185 -14.75 -28.51 -13.67
CA LEU A 185 -15.60 -29.03 -14.74
C LEU A 185 -16.75 -28.05 -14.99
N ARG A 186 -16.87 -27.55 -16.22
CA ARG A 186 -18.01 -26.73 -16.65
C ARG A 186 -18.29 -26.98 -18.12
N ASP A 187 -19.57 -27.14 -18.48
CA ASP A 187 -19.98 -27.37 -19.88
C ASP A 187 -19.25 -28.55 -20.55
N GLY A 188 -18.88 -29.59 -19.78
CA GLY A 188 -18.12 -30.74 -20.27
C GLY A 188 -16.62 -30.47 -20.51
N VAL A 189 -16.11 -29.31 -20.09
CA VAL A 189 -14.69 -28.93 -20.18
C VAL A 189 -14.05 -29.03 -18.81
N ALA A 190 -13.08 -29.92 -18.67
CA ALA A 190 -12.16 -30.00 -17.53
C ALA A 190 -11.01 -29.01 -17.72
N VAL A 191 -10.63 -28.32 -16.64
CA VAL A 191 -9.51 -27.37 -16.64
C VAL A 191 -8.64 -27.57 -15.41
N MET A 192 -7.35 -27.80 -15.62
CA MET A 192 -6.29 -27.77 -14.60
C MET A 192 -5.42 -26.52 -14.78
N ASN A 193 -4.72 -26.11 -13.72
CA ASN A 193 -3.94 -24.88 -13.67
C ASN A 193 -2.56 -25.17 -13.06
N PRO A 194 -1.62 -25.72 -13.85
CA PRO A 194 -0.27 -25.96 -13.36
C PRO A 194 0.41 -24.63 -13.03
N ILE A 195 0.81 -24.48 -11.77
CA ILE A 195 1.54 -23.33 -11.25
C ILE A 195 2.91 -23.80 -10.74
N SER A 196 3.98 -23.20 -11.26
CA SER A 196 5.31 -23.35 -10.70
C SER A 196 6.17 -22.14 -11.04
N GLY A 197 7.30 -22.01 -10.36
CA GLY A 197 8.15 -20.82 -10.39
C GLY A 197 7.63 -19.72 -9.47
N THR A 198 8.53 -19.12 -8.68
CA THR A 198 8.15 -18.13 -7.65
C THR A 198 9.06 -16.91 -7.64
N TYR A 199 8.51 -15.76 -8.00
CA TYR A 199 9.15 -14.47 -7.77
C TYR A 199 8.75 -13.91 -6.41
N ARG A 200 9.68 -13.86 -5.46
CA ARG A 200 9.47 -13.24 -4.14
C ARG A 200 9.60 -11.72 -4.23
N TYR A 201 8.58 -10.98 -3.80
CA TYR A 201 8.65 -9.52 -3.82
C TYR A 201 9.66 -9.00 -2.78
N PRO A 202 10.53 -8.05 -3.17
CA PRO A 202 11.33 -7.30 -2.20
C PRO A 202 10.44 -6.59 -1.15
N PRO A 203 11.00 -6.20 0.02
CA PRO A 203 10.26 -5.42 1.01
C PRO A 203 9.67 -4.11 0.48
N THR A 204 10.26 -3.53 -0.57
CA THR A 204 9.80 -2.32 -1.27
C THR A 204 8.69 -2.58 -2.31
N GLY A 205 8.29 -3.84 -2.52
CA GLY A 205 7.34 -4.26 -3.56
C GLY A 205 8.02 -4.82 -4.82
N PRO A 206 7.24 -5.37 -5.77
CA PRO A 206 7.76 -5.94 -7.02
C PRO A 206 8.42 -4.84 -7.88
N THR A 207 9.45 -5.23 -8.64
CA THR A 207 10.15 -4.36 -9.59
C THR A 207 10.14 -5.02 -10.95
N LEU A 208 10.10 -4.22 -12.02
CA LEU A 208 10.13 -4.75 -13.39
C LEU A 208 11.43 -5.52 -13.67
N ALA A 209 12.57 -5.01 -13.20
CA ALA A 209 13.86 -5.66 -13.39
C ALA A 209 13.88 -7.06 -12.73
N GLY A 210 13.51 -7.15 -11.45
CA GLY A 210 13.46 -8.45 -10.77
C GLY A 210 12.45 -9.43 -11.37
N MET A 211 11.34 -8.93 -11.93
CA MET A 211 10.38 -9.75 -12.66
C MET A 211 10.97 -10.29 -13.97
N VAL A 212 11.70 -9.46 -14.73
CA VAL A 212 12.37 -9.91 -15.97
C VAL A 212 13.44 -10.94 -15.65
N ASP A 213 14.27 -10.70 -14.63
CA ASP A 213 15.30 -11.66 -14.21
C ASP A 213 14.68 -13.01 -13.82
N PHE A 214 13.56 -13.00 -13.08
CA PHE A 214 12.81 -14.21 -12.75
C PHE A 214 12.26 -14.94 -13.99
N LEU A 215 11.68 -14.21 -14.94
CA LEU A 215 11.11 -14.80 -16.16
C LEU A 215 12.19 -15.35 -17.10
N ASP A 216 13.41 -14.79 -17.07
CA ASP A 216 14.55 -15.26 -17.84
C ASP A 216 15.31 -16.43 -17.17
N ASP A 217 15.04 -16.72 -15.89
CA ASP A 217 15.68 -17.82 -15.15
C ASP A 217 15.33 -19.19 -15.79
N ALA A 218 16.37 -19.91 -16.21
CA ALA A 218 16.23 -21.21 -16.83
C ALA A 218 15.68 -22.28 -15.87
N LYS A 219 16.02 -22.21 -14.57
CA LYS A 219 15.51 -23.12 -13.54
C LYS A 219 13.99 -22.96 -13.43
N GLU A 220 13.51 -21.74 -13.20
CA GLU A 220 12.09 -21.45 -12.99
C GLU A 220 11.25 -21.84 -14.22
N ARG A 221 11.77 -21.58 -15.43
CA ARG A 221 11.13 -21.98 -16.69
C ARG A 221 11.05 -23.50 -16.86
N ASP A 222 12.11 -24.23 -16.51
CA ASP A 222 12.15 -25.69 -16.62
C ASP A 222 11.24 -26.35 -15.57
N GLU A 223 11.14 -25.79 -14.36
CA GLU A 223 10.19 -26.23 -13.34
C GLU A 223 8.74 -26.11 -13.83
N LEU A 224 8.37 -24.97 -14.43
CA LEU A 224 7.02 -24.79 -14.98
C LEU A 224 6.71 -25.78 -16.09
N ARG A 225 7.64 -26.00 -17.03
CA ARG A 225 7.44 -26.96 -18.13
C ARG A 225 7.24 -28.38 -17.63
N MET A 226 8.00 -28.76 -16.60
CA MET A 226 7.90 -30.09 -16.01
C MET A 226 6.50 -30.34 -15.44
N VAL A 227 5.94 -29.40 -14.66
CA VAL A 227 4.60 -29.59 -14.08
C VAL A 227 3.49 -29.56 -15.15
N VAL A 228 3.66 -28.79 -16.24
CA VAL A 228 2.75 -28.80 -17.39
C VAL A 228 2.70 -30.19 -18.05
N ASP A 229 3.86 -30.82 -18.27
CA ASP A 229 3.91 -32.17 -18.85
C ASP A 229 3.23 -33.21 -17.95
N GLU A 230 3.36 -33.08 -16.62
CA GLU A 230 2.73 -34.00 -15.69
C GLU A 230 1.21 -33.83 -15.62
N GLU A 231 0.72 -32.60 -15.60
CA GLU A 231 -0.72 -32.36 -15.65
C GLU A 231 -1.33 -32.70 -17.02
N LEU A 232 -0.55 -32.61 -18.11
CA LEU A 232 -0.97 -33.16 -19.40
C LEU A 232 -1.20 -34.67 -19.35
N LYS A 233 -0.38 -35.44 -18.60
CA LYS A 233 -0.62 -36.88 -18.39
C LYS A 233 -1.91 -37.12 -17.63
N MET A 234 -2.23 -36.29 -16.61
CA MET A 234 -3.49 -36.37 -15.88
C MET A 234 -4.68 -36.06 -16.80
N MET A 235 -4.61 -34.96 -17.54
CA MET A 235 -5.64 -34.55 -18.50
C MET A 235 -5.86 -35.61 -19.59
N ALA A 236 -4.80 -36.24 -20.09
CA ALA A 236 -4.90 -37.33 -21.06
C ALA A 236 -5.60 -38.59 -20.50
N ARG A 237 -5.59 -38.79 -19.17
CA ARG A 237 -6.32 -39.91 -18.54
C ARG A 237 -7.80 -39.63 -18.35
N ILE A 238 -8.21 -38.36 -18.18
CA ILE A 238 -9.61 -38.00 -17.91
C ILE A 238 -10.36 -37.44 -19.11
N CYS A 239 -9.68 -36.92 -20.13
CA CYS A 239 -10.29 -36.31 -21.32
C CYS A 239 -10.32 -37.27 -22.51
N ARG A 240 -11.31 -37.09 -23.39
CA ARG A 240 -11.48 -37.90 -24.62
C ARG A 240 -10.49 -37.51 -25.73
N THR A 241 -10.11 -36.23 -25.77
CA THR A 241 -9.15 -35.66 -26.73
C THR A 241 -7.91 -35.16 -25.99
N SER A 242 -6.80 -34.97 -26.68
CA SER A 242 -5.59 -34.36 -26.11
C SER A 242 -5.90 -33.02 -25.45
N GLY A 243 -5.36 -32.78 -24.25
CA GLY A 243 -5.49 -31.51 -23.55
C GLY A 243 -4.87 -30.36 -24.35
N ARG A 244 -5.51 -29.19 -24.32
CA ARG A 244 -5.04 -27.95 -24.94
C ARG A 244 -4.36 -27.09 -23.88
N VAL A 245 -3.08 -26.78 -24.07
CA VAL A 245 -2.33 -25.87 -23.21
C VAL A 245 -2.59 -24.42 -23.61
N VAL A 246 -2.84 -23.55 -22.63
CA VAL A 246 -3.14 -22.11 -22.80
C VAL A 246 -2.30 -21.30 -21.82
N GLY A 247 -1.60 -20.28 -22.30
CA GLY A 247 -0.66 -19.47 -21.51
C GLY A 247 0.74 -19.37 -22.13
N PRO A 248 1.79 -19.03 -21.36
CA PRO A 248 1.79 -18.84 -19.90
C PRO A 248 1.22 -17.48 -19.48
N TYR A 249 0.84 -17.37 -18.21
CA TYR A 249 0.38 -16.14 -17.55
C TYR A 249 1.21 -15.87 -16.30
N LEU A 250 1.17 -14.62 -15.84
CA LEU A 250 1.72 -14.21 -14.56
C LEU A 250 0.58 -14.06 -13.55
N LYS A 251 0.69 -14.76 -12.41
CA LYS A 251 -0.26 -14.71 -11.31
C LYS A 251 0.33 -13.92 -10.15
N GLU A 252 -0.04 -12.64 -10.05
CA GLU A 252 0.40 -11.76 -8.97
C GLU A 252 -0.40 -12.01 -7.69
N MET A 253 0.31 -12.23 -6.59
CA MET A 253 -0.23 -12.33 -5.22
C MET A 253 0.27 -11.19 -4.34
N ALA A 254 -0.12 -11.16 -3.06
CA ALA A 254 0.23 -10.03 -2.19
C ALA A 254 1.75 -9.88 -1.93
N ARG A 255 2.51 -10.97 -1.92
CA ARG A 255 3.96 -10.97 -1.57
C ARG A 255 4.87 -11.64 -2.59
N LEU A 256 4.30 -12.21 -3.63
CA LEU A 256 5.03 -12.97 -4.63
C LEU A 256 4.20 -13.03 -5.92
N ALA A 257 4.83 -13.43 -7.01
CA ALA A 257 4.14 -13.81 -8.23
C ALA A 257 4.55 -15.23 -8.64
N HIS A 258 3.64 -15.91 -9.35
CA HIS A 258 3.89 -17.21 -9.95
C HIS A 258 3.72 -17.14 -11.46
N THR A 259 4.37 -18.05 -12.18
CA THR A 259 4.02 -18.35 -13.57
C THR A 259 3.03 -19.51 -13.64
N GLU A 260 2.08 -19.44 -14.55
CA GLU A 260 1.03 -20.45 -14.67
C GLU A 260 0.65 -20.76 -16.12
N TYR A 261 0.18 -21.98 -16.36
CA TYR A 261 -0.54 -22.37 -17.57
C TYR A 261 -1.95 -22.83 -17.19
N PHE A 262 -2.79 -23.01 -18.20
CA PHE A 262 -4.05 -23.76 -18.10
C PHE A 262 -4.02 -24.92 -19.09
N ILE A 263 -4.61 -26.04 -18.70
CA ILE A 263 -4.78 -27.19 -19.58
C ILE A 263 -6.27 -27.52 -19.62
N GLU A 264 -6.84 -27.47 -20.82
CA GLU A 264 -8.28 -27.66 -21.05
C GLU A 264 -8.53 -28.93 -21.85
N GLY A 265 -9.60 -29.66 -21.52
CA GLY A 265 -9.98 -30.84 -22.30
C GLY A 265 -11.43 -31.24 -22.06
N HIS A 266 -12.03 -31.89 -23.06
CA HIS A 266 -13.42 -32.33 -22.95
C HIS A 266 -13.51 -33.68 -22.23
N THR A 267 -14.44 -33.78 -21.28
CA THR A 267 -14.75 -35.01 -20.55
C THR A 267 -16.23 -35.07 -20.19
N ASP A 268 -16.78 -36.27 -20.16
CA ASP A 268 -18.13 -36.60 -19.72
C ASP A 268 -18.13 -37.47 -18.45
N ARG A 269 -16.96 -37.63 -17.82
CA ARG A 269 -16.81 -38.43 -16.61
C ARG A 269 -17.51 -37.80 -15.42
N ASP A 270 -17.89 -38.66 -14.48
CA ASP A 270 -18.44 -38.22 -13.19
C ASP A 270 -17.40 -37.38 -12.43
N PRO A 271 -17.77 -36.26 -11.80
CA PRO A 271 -16.86 -35.46 -10.98
C PRO A 271 -16.09 -36.26 -9.93
N ARG A 272 -16.69 -37.31 -9.35
CA ARG A 272 -16.03 -38.21 -8.38
C ARG A 272 -14.91 -39.02 -9.03
N GLU A 273 -15.12 -39.49 -10.25
CA GLU A 273 -14.09 -40.18 -11.04
C GLU A 273 -12.97 -39.21 -11.44
N ILE A 274 -13.31 -37.98 -11.84
CA ILE A 274 -12.32 -36.94 -12.16
C ILE A 274 -11.44 -36.65 -10.95
N LEU A 275 -12.04 -36.44 -9.77
CA LEU A 275 -11.30 -36.26 -8.53
C LEU A 275 -10.39 -37.46 -8.26
N ARG A 276 -10.94 -38.68 -8.31
CA ARG A 276 -10.17 -39.90 -8.02
C ARG A 276 -8.96 -40.04 -8.94
N GLU A 277 -9.12 -39.79 -10.24
CA GLU A 277 -8.05 -39.94 -11.22
C GLU A 277 -7.02 -38.81 -11.23
N THR A 278 -7.35 -37.67 -10.61
CA THR A 278 -6.47 -36.49 -10.49
C THR A 278 -5.84 -36.35 -9.11
N MET A 279 -6.16 -37.21 -8.13
CA MET A 279 -5.44 -37.25 -6.84
C MET A 279 -3.95 -37.57 -7.08
N PHE A 280 -2.99 -36.76 -6.63
CA PHE A 280 -3.09 -35.30 -6.42
C PHE A 280 -2.14 -34.60 -7.39
N ALA A 281 -2.29 -33.28 -7.52
CA ALA A 281 -1.50 -32.50 -8.47
C ALA A 281 0.03 -32.69 -8.26
N PRO A 282 0.80 -32.72 -9.36
CA PRO A 282 2.25 -32.95 -9.30
C PRO A 282 2.99 -31.78 -8.63
N THR A 283 2.41 -30.58 -8.65
CA THR A 283 2.89 -29.34 -8.00
C THR A 283 2.98 -29.44 -6.47
N VAL A 284 2.30 -30.44 -5.87
CA VAL A 284 2.28 -30.67 -4.42
C VAL A 284 2.66 -32.10 -4.03
N THR A 285 3.08 -32.91 -5.00
CA THR A 285 3.51 -34.31 -4.78
C THR A 285 4.86 -34.58 -5.43
N GLY A 286 4.92 -34.62 -6.76
CA GLY A 286 6.13 -34.87 -7.54
C GLY A 286 5.86 -35.67 -8.81
N SER A 287 6.93 -36.08 -9.49
CA SER A 287 6.86 -36.88 -10.71
C SER A 287 7.96 -37.94 -10.81
N PRO A 288 7.65 -39.15 -11.32
CA PRO A 288 6.30 -39.65 -11.67
C PRO A 288 5.43 -39.86 -10.43
N LEU A 289 4.12 -39.57 -10.53
CA LEU A 289 3.22 -39.47 -9.37
C LEU A 289 3.27 -40.67 -8.40
N GLU A 290 3.15 -41.90 -8.91
CA GLU A 290 3.19 -43.10 -8.06
C GLU A 290 4.54 -43.25 -7.34
N SER A 291 5.62 -42.88 -8.01
CA SER A 291 6.96 -42.84 -7.42
C SER A 291 7.08 -41.74 -6.36
N ALA A 292 6.48 -40.57 -6.62
CA ALA A 292 6.44 -39.49 -5.65
C ALA A 292 5.69 -39.89 -4.38
N CYS A 293 4.57 -40.62 -4.48
CA CYS A 293 3.88 -41.20 -3.32
C CYS A 293 4.79 -42.12 -2.49
N ARG A 294 5.59 -42.98 -3.14
CA ARG A 294 6.60 -43.81 -2.46
C ARG A 294 7.67 -42.99 -1.74
N VAL A 295 8.19 -41.96 -2.39
CA VAL A 295 9.21 -41.07 -1.80
C VAL A 295 8.61 -40.32 -0.61
N ILE A 296 7.42 -39.73 -0.76
CA ILE A 296 6.71 -39.05 0.33
C ILE A 296 6.54 -39.98 1.52
N ALA A 297 6.02 -41.20 1.32
CA ALA A 297 5.81 -42.16 2.40
C ALA A 297 7.11 -42.61 3.08
N ARG A 298 8.27 -42.50 2.41
CA ARG A 298 9.59 -42.83 2.97
C ARG A 298 10.16 -41.71 3.84
N TYR A 299 9.99 -40.46 3.42
CA TYR A 299 10.62 -39.29 4.07
C TYR A 299 9.69 -38.51 5.00
N GLU A 300 8.37 -38.70 4.91
CA GLU A 300 7.40 -38.08 5.82
C GLU A 300 6.90 -39.12 6.83
N PRO A 301 7.35 -39.09 8.10
CA PRO A 301 6.94 -40.07 9.11
C PRO A 301 5.50 -39.86 9.58
N GLU A 302 4.96 -38.65 9.42
CA GLU A 302 3.56 -38.31 9.73
C GLU A 302 2.75 -38.17 8.44
N GLY A 303 1.47 -38.53 8.51
CA GLY A 303 0.56 -38.30 7.39
C GLY A 303 0.34 -36.81 7.08
N ARG A 304 -0.12 -36.54 5.86
CA ARG A 304 -0.31 -35.17 5.35
C ARG A 304 -1.59 -34.51 5.84
N GLY A 305 -2.52 -35.24 6.42
CA GLY A 305 -3.88 -34.80 6.67
C GLY A 305 -4.50 -34.32 5.37
N TYR A 306 -4.88 -33.05 5.32
CA TYR A 306 -5.45 -32.42 4.13
C TYR A 306 -4.45 -31.62 3.30
N TYR A 307 -3.18 -31.52 3.72
CA TYR A 307 -2.14 -30.89 2.89
C TYR A 307 -2.01 -31.63 1.56
N SER A 308 -1.87 -30.88 0.46
CA SER A 308 -1.89 -31.39 -0.94
C SER A 308 -3.21 -32.06 -1.38
N GLY A 309 -4.19 -32.16 -0.48
CA GLY A 309 -5.54 -32.62 -0.77
C GLY A 309 -6.35 -31.61 -1.59
N VAL A 310 -7.67 -31.81 -1.62
CA VAL A 310 -8.57 -31.01 -2.49
C VAL A 310 -9.80 -30.54 -1.72
N ALA A 311 -10.17 -29.28 -1.87
CA ALA A 311 -11.53 -28.82 -1.58
C ALA A 311 -12.29 -28.65 -2.91
N ALA A 312 -13.41 -29.36 -3.09
CA ALA A 312 -14.16 -29.39 -4.34
C ALA A 312 -15.65 -29.12 -4.10
N LEU A 313 -16.19 -28.08 -4.73
CA LEU A 313 -17.61 -27.82 -4.79
C LEU A 313 -18.17 -28.50 -6.05
N ILE A 314 -19.02 -29.50 -5.85
CA ILE A 314 -19.64 -30.29 -6.91
C ILE A 314 -21.14 -29.97 -6.93
N GLY A 315 -21.70 -29.73 -8.11
CA GLY A 315 -23.12 -29.44 -8.28
C GLY A 315 -23.57 -29.65 -9.71
N HIS A 316 -24.62 -28.94 -10.11
CA HIS A 316 -25.16 -28.97 -11.47
C HIS A 316 -25.46 -27.55 -11.97
N ASP A 317 -25.34 -27.34 -13.28
CA ASP A 317 -25.81 -26.09 -13.92
C ASP A 317 -27.34 -26.07 -14.09
N GLU A 318 -27.88 -24.97 -14.64
CA GLU A 318 -29.33 -24.83 -14.90
C GLU A 318 -29.87 -25.91 -15.86
N GLY A 319 -29.01 -26.48 -16.71
CA GLY A 319 -29.34 -27.57 -17.63
C GLY A 319 -29.20 -28.97 -17.00
N GLY A 320 -28.88 -29.06 -15.71
CA GLY A 320 -28.66 -30.33 -15.01
C GLY A 320 -27.35 -31.02 -15.35
N ARG A 321 -26.39 -30.34 -16.00
CA ARG A 321 -25.08 -30.91 -16.29
C ARG A 321 -24.16 -30.78 -15.07
N PRO A 322 -23.34 -31.79 -14.76
CA PRO A 322 -22.41 -31.73 -13.63
C PRO A 322 -21.46 -30.54 -13.74
N THR A 323 -21.26 -29.86 -12.62
CA THR A 323 -20.25 -28.80 -12.46
C THR A 323 -19.34 -29.12 -11.29
N MET A 324 -18.08 -28.70 -11.40
CA MET A 324 -17.14 -28.80 -10.30
C MET A 324 -16.19 -27.61 -10.34
N ASP A 325 -15.91 -27.03 -9.18
CA ASP A 325 -14.80 -26.10 -8.99
C ASP A 325 -14.03 -26.56 -7.76
N SER A 326 -12.71 -26.65 -7.86
CA SER A 326 -11.89 -27.18 -6.78
C SER A 326 -10.54 -26.48 -6.67
N ALA A 327 -10.03 -26.44 -5.44
CA ALA A 327 -8.76 -25.84 -5.09
C ALA A 327 -7.87 -26.87 -4.39
N ILE A 328 -6.57 -26.78 -4.64
CA ILE A 328 -5.58 -27.57 -3.90
C ILE A 328 -5.49 -27.02 -2.48
N MET A 329 -5.43 -27.90 -1.49
CA MET A 329 -5.34 -27.56 -0.07
C MET A 329 -3.89 -27.20 0.32
N ILE A 330 -3.42 -26.07 -0.21
CA ILE A 330 -2.16 -25.39 0.13
C ILE A 330 -2.45 -23.95 0.54
N ARG A 331 -1.51 -23.34 1.29
CA ARG A 331 -1.74 -22.03 1.95
C ARG A 331 -3.03 -22.07 2.78
N THR A 332 -3.15 -23.15 3.56
CA THR A 332 -4.32 -23.48 4.36
C THR A 332 -3.87 -23.84 5.77
N ALA A 333 -4.56 -23.27 6.76
CA ALA A 333 -4.49 -23.67 8.15
C ALA A 333 -5.55 -24.75 8.42
N ASP A 334 -5.12 -25.87 8.96
CA ASP A 334 -5.97 -26.95 9.50
C ASP A 334 -6.00 -26.80 11.03
N ILE A 335 -7.18 -26.51 11.58
CA ILE A 335 -7.37 -26.16 12.99
C ILE A 335 -8.33 -27.18 13.62
N ASP A 336 -7.88 -27.93 14.61
CA ASP A 336 -8.73 -28.87 15.34
C ASP A 336 -9.64 -28.19 16.38
N ALA A 337 -10.51 -28.99 17.03
CA ALA A 337 -11.46 -28.50 18.02
C ALA A 337 -10.79 -27.82 19.23
N GLY A 338 -9.55 -28.21 19.55
CA GLY A 338 -8.77 -27.64 20.64
C GLY A 338 -8.06 -26.34 20.28
N GLY A 339 -8.11 -25.92 19.00
CA GLY A 339 -7.43 -24.74 18.51
C GLY A 339 -5.98 -24.98 18.07
N ARG A 340 -5.53 -26.24 18.01
CA ARG A 340 -4.19 -26.54 17.49
C ARG A 340 -4.22 -26.39 15.97
N MET A 341 -3.48 -25.40 15.51
CA MET A 341 -3.37 -25.04 14.10
C MET A 341 -2.13 -25.67 13.48
N ARG A 342 -2.28 -26.21 12.27
CA ARG A 342 -1.19 -26.64 11.39
C ARG A 342 -1.27 -25.92 10.06
N ILE A 343 -0.20 -25.23 9.68
CA ILE A 343 -0.02 -24.64 8.35
C ILE A 343 1.06 -25.46 7.65
N ALA A 344 0.63 -26.43 6.86
CA ALA A 344 1.52 -27.30 6.11
C ALA A 344 2.02 -26.62 4.83
N VAL A 345 3.32 -26.72 4.58
CA VAL A 345 4.03 -26.13 3.45
C VAL A 345 5.06 -27.10 2.89
N GLY A 346 5.41 -26.91 1.63
CA GLY A 346 6.47 -27.66 0.97
C GLY A 346 7.06 -26.83 -0.17
N ALA A 347 8.22 -27.27 -0.64
CA ALA A 347 8.88 -26.74 -1.83
C ALA A 347 9.17 -27.88 -2.80
N THR A 348 9.22 -27.56 -4.08
CA THR A 348 9.49 -28.53 -5.15
C THR A 348 10.98 -28.75 -5.23
N VAL A 349 11.44 -29.92 -4.80
CA VAL A 349 12.85 -30.31 -4.88
C VAL A 349 13.14 -30.84 -6.27
N VAL A 350 14.12 -30.23 -6.95
CA VAL A 350 14.65 -30.65 -8.24
C VAL A 350 16.15 -30.93 -8.12
N ARG A 351 16.75 -31.55 -9.16
CA ARG A 351 18.19 -31.91 -9.19
C ARG A 351 19.17 -30.78 -8.84
N HIS A 352 18.77 -29.53 -9.06
CA HIS A 352 19.58 -28.32 -8.85
C HIS A 352 19.08 -27.48 -7.67
N SER A 353 18.18 -28.01 -6.85
CA SER A 353 17.69 -27.32 -5.65
C SER A 353 18.83 -27.08 -4.66
N ASP A 354 18.82 -25.91 -4.04
CA ASP A 354 19.69 -25.59 -2.91
C ASP A 354 18.90 -25.79 -1.60
N PRO A 355 19.32 -26.69 -0.69
CA PRO A 355 18.58 -27.00 0.53
C PRO A 355 18.24 -25.78 1.39
N ALA A 356 19.15 -24.81 1.50
CA ALA A 356 18.90 -23.60 2.29
C ALA A 356 17.84 -22.71 1.63
N SER A 357 17.83 -22.64 0.31
CA SER A 357 16.81 -21.92 -0.47
C SER A 357 15.42 -22.57 -0.32
N GLU A 358 15.31 -23.90 -0.33
CA GLU A 358 14.03 -24.60 -0.14
C GLU A 358 13.47 -24.40 1.29
N VAL A 359 14.34 -24.37 2.29
CA VAL A 359 13.99 -23.97 3.67
C VAL A 359 13.45 -22.54 3.71
N ALA A 360 14.13 -21.60 3.05
CA ALA A 360 13.69 -20.21 3.00
C ALA A 360 12.36 -20.05 2.25
N GLU A 361 12.12 -20.85 1.22
CA GLU A 361 10.86 -20.85 0.47
C GLU A 361 9.69 -21.34 1.32
N THR A 362 9.84 -22.45 2.04
CA THR A 362 8.78 -22.96 2.93
C THR A 362 8.44 -21.96 4.03
N ARG A 363 9.44 -21.25 4.60
CA ARG A 363 9.21 -20.14 5.53
C ARG A 363 8.41 -19.00 4.89
N ALA A 364 8.76 -18.59 3.67
CA ALA A 364 8.05 -17.54 2.95
C ALA A 364 6.59 -17.93 2.65
N LYS A 365 6.35 -19.18 2.22
CA LYS A 365 5.00 -19.72 1.96
C LYS A 365 4.13 -19.74 3.23
N ALA A 366 4.70 -20.12 4.38
CA ALA A 366 4.00 -20.10 5.67
C ALA A 366 3.75 -18.66 6.17
N ALA A 367 4.75 -17.79 6.04
CA ALA A 367 4.68 -16.38 6.47
C ALA A 367 3.55 -15.61 5.78
N GLY A 368 3.21 -15.96 4.53
CA GLY A 368 2.05 -15.37 3.84
C GLY A 368 0.77 -15.53 4.67
N LEU A 369 0.46 -16.76 5.08
CA LEU A 369 -0.75 -17.07 5.85
C LEU A 369 -0.65 -16.56 7.30
N LEU A 370 0.50 -16.72 7.94
CA LEU A 370 0.75 -16.21 9.30
C LEU A 370 0.59 -14.69 9.39
N SER A 371 0.98 -13.96 8.34
CA SER A 371 0.83 -12.50 8.33
C SER A 371 -0.61 -12.03 8.32
N ALA A 372 -1.59 -12.89 7.99
CA ALA A 372 -3.01 -12.58 8.17
C ALA A 372 -3.49 -12.84 9.61
N LEU A 373 -2.76 -13.59 10.43
CA LEU A 373 -3.03 -13.77 11.86
C LEU A 373 -2.47 -12.63 12.72
N ASP A 374 -1.45 -11.93 12.23
CA ASP A 374 -0.94 -10.72 12.89
C ASP A 374 -1.98 -9.60 12.86
N ALA A 375 -2.46 -9.20 14.03
CA ALA A 375 -3.49 -8.18 14.20
C ALA A 375 -3.02 -6.77 13.81
N GLU A 376 -1.71 -6.53 13.71
CA GLU A 376 -1.15 -5.18 13.73
C GLU A 376 -0.21 -4.90 12.55
N ARG A 377 -0.73 -4.22 11.52
CA ARG A 377 0.05 -3.11 10.98
C ARG A 377 -0.48 -1.86 11.69
N PRO A 378 0.31 -1.18 12.53
CA PRO A 378 -0.16 0.04 13.16
C PRO A 378 -0.48 1.07 12.07
N VAL A 379 -1.72 1.54 12.07
CA VAL A 379 -2.15 2.66 11.23
C VAL A 379 -1.53 3.92 11.84
N LEU A 380 -0.30 4.24 11.41
CA LEU A 380 0.48 5.34 11.98
C LEU A 380 -0.20 6.70 11.82
N SER A 381 -1.07 6.85 10.80
CA SER A 381 -1.85 8.08 10.58
C SER A 381 -2.81 8.42 11.72
N GLU A 382 -3.21 7.44 12.53
CA GLU A 382 -4.12 7.63 13.66
C GLU A 382 -3.39 7.61 15.02
N HIS A 383 -2.08 7.37 15.02
CA HIS A 383 -1.32 7.26 16.26
C HIS A 383 -1.27 8.63 16.99
N PRO A 384 -1.65 8.72 18.28
CA PRO A 384 -1.75 10.00 19.00
C PRO A 384 -0.48 10.85 18.95
N ARG A 385 0.71 10.22 19.02
CA ARG A 385 2.00 10.92 18.89
C ARG A 385 2.22 11.49 17.48
N VAL A 386 1.78 10.78 16.43
CA VAL A 386 1.91 11.26 15.04
C VAL A 386 0.94 12.41 14.80
N LEU A 387 -0.31 12.28 15.24
CA LEU A 387 -1.29 13.36 15.21
C LEU A 387 -0.81 14.60 15.98
N ALA A 388 -0.23 14.41 17.18
CA ALA A 388 0.34 15.50 17.96
C ALA A 388 1.53 16.17 17.27
N MET A 389 2.43 15.40 16.64
CA MET A 389 3.56 15.95 15.88
C MET A 389 3.10 16.69 14.62
N LEU A 390 2.08 16.19 13.92
CA LEU A 390 1.50 16.86 12.75
C LEU A 390 0.77 18.13 13.15
N ALA A 391 -0.04 18.10 14.21
CA ALA A 391 -0.69 19.29 14.76
C ALA A 391 0.33 20.34 15.24
N GLY A 392 1.44 19.89 15.84
CA GLY A 392 2.55 20.75 16.27
C GLY A 392 3.22 21.50 15.12
N ARG A 393 3.12 21.05 13.86
CA ARG A 393 3.64 21.79 12.70
C ARG A 393 2.87 23.08 12.39
N ASN A 394 1.68 23.27 12.98
CA ASN A 394 0.89 24.49 12.82
C ASN A 394 1.29 25.59 13.81
N VAL A 395 2.10 25.28 14.83
CA VAL A 395 2.57 26.28 15.81
C VAL A 395 3.54 27.25 15.13
N GLY A 396 3.31 28.55 15.32
CA GLY A 396 4.11 29.62 14.70
C GLY A 396 3.80 29.90 13.23
N LEU A 397 2.88 29.16 12.60
CA LEU A 397 2.40 29.51 11.25
C LEU A 397 1.34 30.60 11.29
N SER A 398 1.16 31.28 10.16
CA SER A 398 0.19 32.36 9.99
C SER A 398 -1.25 31.92 10.31
N GLY A 399 -1.82 32.48 11.38
CA GLY A 399 -3.23 32.25 11.74
C GLY A 399 -4.21 32.69 10.65
N PHE A 400 -3.82 33.67 9.83
CA PHE A 400 -4.60 34.17 8.70
C PHE A 400 -4.94 33.09 7.67
N TRP A 401 -3.97 32.25 7.32
CA TRP A 401 -4.13 31.18 6.33
C TRP A 401 -4.74 29.90 6.93
N LEU A 402 -4.52 29.65 8.22
CA LEU A 402 -5.09 28.49 8.92
C LEU A 402 -6.60 28.64 9.22
N ALA A 403 -7.12 29.87 9.29
CA ALA A 403 -8.52 30.13 9.65
C ALA A 403 -9.57 29.78 8.57
N GLY A 404 -9.17 29.34 7.37
CA GLY A 404 -10.06 28.88 6.28
C GLY A 404 -10.92 29.96 5.59
N SER A 405 -11.31 31.00 6.31
CA SER A 405 -11.87 32.26 5.79
C SER A 405 -11.67 33.35 6.85
N PRO A 406 -10.61 34.17 6.74
CA PRO A 406 -10.36 35.22 7.73
C PRO A 406 -11.52 36.23 7.70
N ALA A 407 -12.13 36.48 8.87
CA ALA A 407 -13.10 37.54 9.01
C ALA A 407 -12.44 38.87 8.61
N ARG A 408 -13.11 39.68 7.78
CA ARG A 408 -12.64 41.04 7.45
C ARG A 408 -12.63 41.88 8.73
N ALA A 409 -11.49 41.93 9.40
CA ALA A 409 -11.26 42.85 10.51
C ALA A 409 -10.78 44.18 9.90
N ALA A 410 -11.71 44.92 9.30
CA ALA A 410 -11.42 46.22 8.70
C ALA A 410 -10.71 47.11 9.73
N VAL A 411 -9.48 47.49 9.41
CA VAL A 411 -8.65 48.24 10.32
C VAL A 411 -9.01 49.73 10.20
N ALA A 412 -9.43 50.34 11.31
CA ALA A 412 -9.77 51.76 11.35
C ALA A 412 -8.60 52.59 10.81
N GLY A 413 -8.92 53.47 9.84
CA GLY A 413 -7.95 54.32 9.13
C GLY A 413 -7.46 53.78 7.77
N LEU A 414 -7.63 52.48 7.47
CA LEU A 414 -7.16 51.85 6.23
C LEU A 414 -8.28 51.45 5.26
N ALA A 415 -9.53 51.44 5.72
CA ALA A 415 -10.67 51.06 4.89
C ALA A 415 -10.80 51.96 3.65
N GLY A 416 -10.91 51.34 2.47
CA GLY A 416 -11.10 52.00 1.18
C GLY A 416 -9.85 52.65 0.58
N VAL A 417 -8.69 52.55 1.24
CA VAL A 417 -7.41 53.03 0.67
C VAL A 417 -7.12 52.26 -0.61
N ARG A 418 -6.91 52.98 -1.72
CA ARG A 418 -6.59 52.37 -3.01
C ARG A 418 -5.10 52.03 -3.11
N VAL A 419 -4.79 50.76 -3.29
CA VAL A 419 -3.43 50.22 -3.33
C VAL A 419 -3.13 49.61 -4.70
N LEU A 420 -2.00 49.97 -5.28
CA LEU A 420 -1.41 49.26 -6.41
C LEU A 420 -0.34 48.29 -5.91
N VAL A 421 -0.47 47.01 -6.19
CA VAL A 421 0.60 46.01 -5.99
C VAL A 421 1.24 45.73 -7.34
N VAL A 422 2.53 46.01 -7.46
CA VAL A 422 3.32 45.75 -8.68
C VAL A 422 3.99 44.38 -8.54
N ASP A 423 3.57 43.43 -9.37
CA ASP A 423 4.09 42.07 -9.42
C ASP A 423 5.36 41.98 -10.25
N ALA A 424 6.47 41.61 -9.61
CA ALA A 424 7.76 41.41 -10.25
C ALA A 424 8.01 39.91 -10.50
N GLU A 425 7.01 39.22 -11.06
CA GLU A 425 7.05 37.78 -11.38
C GLU A 425 7.13 36.85 -10.16
N ASP A 426 6.55 37.27 -9.03
CA ASP A 426 6.34 36.41 -7.88
C ASP A 426 4.92 36.61 -7.33
N THR A 427 4.11 35.56 -7.48
CA THR A 427 2.69 35.54 -7.13
C THR A 427 2.41 35.64 -5.64
N PHE A 428 3.43 35.78 -4.78
CA PHE A 428 3.27 36.33 -3.43
C PHE A 428 2.46 37.64 -3.42
N THR A 429 2.47 38.41 -4.51
CA THR A 429 1.58 39.58 -4.69
C THR A 429 0.09 39.27 -4.53
N ALA A 430 -0.37 38.07 -4.90
CA ALA A 430 -1.76 37.65 -4.67
C ALA A 430 -2.05 37.42 -3.19
N MET A 431 -1.08 36.87 -2.44
CA MET A 431 -1.16 36.69 -1.00
C MET A 431 -1.14 38.03 -0.26
N ILE A 432 -0.27 38.97 -0.69
CA ILE A 432 -0.26 40.37 -0.23
C ILE A 432 -1.65 40.99 -0.45
N ALA A 433 -2.20 40.87 -1.67
CA ALA A 433 -3.51 41.44 -1.98
C ALA A 433 -4.64 40.87 -1.11
N HIS A 434 -4.60 39.58 -0.78
CA HIS A 434 -5.57 38.97 0.14
C HIS A 434 -5.46 39.51 1.56
N GLN A 435 -4.24 39.63 2.11
CA GLN A 435 -4.05 40.20 3.44
C GLN A 435 -4.46 41.67 3.47
N LEU A 436 -4.05 42.48 2.48
CA LEU A 436 -4.46 43.89 2.37
C LEU A 436 -5.98 44.06 2.22
N GLY A 437 -6.62 43.21 1.41
CA GLY A 437 -8.08 43.19 1.28
C GLY A 437 -8.79 42.86 2.60
N SER A 438 -8.20 41.99 3.42
CA SER A 438 -8.76 41.65 4.74
C SER A 438 -8.70 42.82 5.74
N LEU A 439 -7.71 43.70 5.59
CA LEU A 439 -7.55 44.93 6.35
C LEU A 439 -8.51 46.05 5.88
N GLY A 440 -9.20 45.84 4.76
CA GLY A 440 -10.19 46.76 4.20
C GLY A 440 -9.70 47.65 3.05
N LEU A 441 -8.49 47.41 2.53
CA LEU A 441 -7.92 48.17 1.41
C LEU A 441 -8.50 47.70 0.07
N ASP A 442 -8.58 48.61 -0.90
CA ASP A 442 -9.01 48.32 -2.29
C ASP A 442 -7.76 48.07 -3.15
N VAL A 443 -7.50 46.80 -3.47
CA VAL A 443 -6.21 46.37 -4.02
C VAL A 443 -6.32 46.05 -5.50
N THR A 444 -5.47 46.68 -6.30
CA THR A 444 -5.24 46.33 -7.70
C THR A 444 -3.85 45.73 -7.86
N VAL A 445 -3.74 44.51 -8.42
CA VAL A 445 -2.46 43.90 -8.79
C VAL A 445 -2.20 44.11 -10.28
N ARG A 446 -0.98 44.52 -10.64
CA ARG A 446 -0.52 44.64 -12.03
C ARG A 446 0.88 44.05 -12.15
N ARG A 447 1.16 43.36 -13.25
CA ARG A 447 2.51 42.90 -13.53
C ARG A 447 3.41 44.09 -13.85
N PHE A 448 4.70 43.97 -13.59
CA PHE A 448 5.66 45.06 -13.77
C PHE A 448 5.71 45.59 -15.21
N ASP A 449 5.44 44.73 -16.20
CA ASP A 449 5.41 45.05 -17.63
C ASP A 449 4.00 45.38 -18.16
N ASP A 450 2.97 45.37 -17.30
CA ASP A 450 1.64 45.86 -17.65
C ASP A 450 1.57 47.40 -17.53
N PRO A 451 0.72 48.08 -18.33
CA PRO A 451 0.51 49.50 -18.16
C PRO A 451 -0.22 49.81 -16.84
N TYR A 452 0.40 50.65 -16.00
CA TYR A 452 -0.21 51.19 -14.78
C TYR A 452 0.21 52.64 -14.53
N LYS A 453 -0.54 53.36 -13.69
CA LYS A 453 -0.24 54.73 -13.28
C LYS A 453 -0.24 54.83 -11.76
N VAL A 454 0.95 55.06 -11.18
CA VAL A 454 1.14 55.13 -9.72
C VAL A 454 0.34 56.26 -9.05
N ASP A 455 0.03 57.33 -9.79
CA ASP A 455 -0.68 58.50 -9.27
C ASP A 455 -2.18 58.25 -9.01
N GLU A 456 -2.74 57.16 -9.56
CA GLU A 456 -4.15 56.79 -9.37
C GLU A 456 -4.41 56.12 -8.00
N TYR A 457 -3.37 55.79 -7.24
CA TYR A 457 -3.42 55.02 -6.00
C TYR A 457 -2.85 55.81 -4.83
N GLU A 458 -3.37 55.60 -3.61
CA GLU A 458 -2.86 56.27 -2.40
C GLU A 458 -1.56 55.64 -1.89
N LEU A 459 -1.39 54.33 -2.12
CA LEU A 459 -0.22 53.54 -1.74
C LEU A 459 0.21 52.66 -2.91
N VAL A 460 1.52 52.54 -3.11
CA VAL A 460 2.10 51.55 -4.03
C VAL A 460 2.85 50.48 -3.22
N VAL A 461 2.64 49.21 -3.53
CA VAL A 461 3.41 48.09 -2.99
C VAL A 461 4.26 47.51 -4.13
N MET A 462 5.56 47.73 -4.05
CA MET A 462 6.53 47.13 -4.95
C MET A 462 6.80 45.70 -4.50
N GLY A 463 6.29 44.74 -5.27
CA GLY A 463 6.24 43.33 -4.90
C GLY A 463 7.58 42.60 -4.99
N PRO A 464 7.62 41.36 -4.50
CA PRO A 464 8.78 40.48 -4.61
C PRO A 464 8.98 39.98 -6.04
N GLY A 465 10.13 39.35 -6.29
CA GLY A 465 10.49 38.79 -7.58
C GLY A 465 11.79 37.99 -7.54
N PRO A 466 12.07 37.17 -8.55
CA PRO A 466 13.34 36.47 -8.66
C PRO A 466 14.46 37.40 -9.16
N GLY A 467 15.72 36.96 -8.99
CA GLY A 467 16.90 37.60 -9.61
C GLY A 467 17.87 38.21 -8.62
N ASP A 468 19.01 38.67 -9.15
CA ASP A 468 20.02 39.41 -8.38
C ASP A 468 19.65 40.90 -8.39
N PRO A 469 19.38 41.55 -7.23
CA PRO A 469 18.96 42.96 -7.18
C PRO A 469 19.99 43.94 -7.77
N ARG A 470 21.23 43.48 -8.01
CA ARG A 470 22.34 44.25 -8.58
C ARG A 470 22.38 44.20 -10.11
N ASP A 471 21.64 43.30 -10.74
CA ASP A 471 21.61 43.14 -12.20
C ASP A 471 20.66 44.16 -12.86
N THR A 472 21.10 45.41 -12.94
CA THR A 472 20.33 46.50 -13.57
C THR A 472 20.18 46.34 -15.09
N GLY A 473 20.85 45.36 -15.71
CA GLY A 473 20.67 45.03 -17.13
C GLY A 473 19.42 44.18 -17.38
N HIS A 474 18.93 43.49 -16.36
CA HIS A 474 17.72 42.69 -16.46
C HIS A 474 16.47 43.57 -16.48
N HIS A 475 15.59 43.39 -17.49
CA HIS A 475 14.41 44.23 -17.73
C HIS A 475 13.54 44.49 -16.48
N ARG A 476 13.20 43.44 -15.74
CA ARG A 476 12.45 43.53 -14.47
C ARG A 476 13.16 44.36 -13.40
N ILE A 477 14.45 44.12 -13.16
CA ILE A 477 15.22 44.82 -12.12
C ILE A 477 15.40 46.28 -12.53
N ALA A 478 15.71 46.56 -13.79
CA ALA A 478 15.74 47.91 -14.34
C ALA A 478 14.41 48.66 -14.12
N HIS A 479 13.28 47.98 -14.35
CA HIS A 479 11.95 48.53 -14.11
C HIS A 479 11.68 48.83 -12.64
N LEU A 480 12.05 47.92 -11.73
CA LEU A 480 11.94 48.16 -10.29
C LEU A 480 12.78 49.35 -9.84
N HIS A 481 14.03 49.43 -10.30
CA HIS A 481 14.92 50.58 -10.06
C HIS A 481 14.28 51.88 -10.55
N SER A 482 13.82 51.92 -11.80
CA SER A 482 13.19 53.12 -12.37
C SER A 482 11.90 53.53 -11.63
N THR A 483 11.09 52.56 -11.23
CA THR A 483 9.81 52.83 -10.55
C THR A 483 10.07 53.33 -9.13
N ILE A 484 10.96 52.66 -8.37
CA ILE A 484 11.28 53.04 -6.99
C ILE A 484 11.96 54.41 -6.94
N SER A 485 12.91 54.70 -7.85
CA SER A 485 13.51 56.04 -7.95
C SER A 485 12.44 57.12 -8.21
N GLY A 486 11.50 56.86 -9.12
CA GLY A 486 10.39 57.80 -9.37
C GLY A 486 9.45 57.99 -8.18
N LEU A 487 9.24 56.95 -7.35
CA LEU A 487 8.47 57.05 -6.11
C LEU A 487 9.21 57.88 -5.05
N LEU A 488 10.54 57.70 -4.93
CA LEU A 488 11.41 58.46 -4.04
C LEU A 488 11.43 59.96 -4.41
N GLU A 489 11.69 60.28 -5.68
CA GLU A 489 11.73 61.66 -6.20
C GLU A 489 10.41 62.40 -5.96
N ARG A 490 9.28 61.72 -6.17
CA ARG A 490 7.93 62.30 -6.01
C ARG A 490 7.37 62.18 -4.60
N ARG A 491 8.14 61.60 -3.66
CA ARG A 491 7.74 61.34 -2.27
C ARG A 491 6.37 60.65 -2.16
N ARG A 492 6.14 59.66 -3.05
CA ARG A 492 4.89 58.89 -3.06
C ARG A 492 4.90 57.85 -1.94
N PRO A 493 3.80 57.65 -1.20
CA PRO A 493 3.71 56.60 -0.20
C PRO A 493 3.90 55.22 -0.83
N PHE A 494 4.91 54.45 -0.40
CA PHE A 494 5.10 53.08 -0.90
C PHE A 494 5.65 52.08 0.12
N LEU A 495 5.37 50.81 -0.13
CA LEU A 495 6.00 49.67 0.51
C LEU A 495 6.84 48.89 -0.49
N ALA A 496 8.01 48.40 -0.07
CA ALA A 496 8.84 47.54 -0.91
C ALA A 496 9.11 46.19 -0.21
N VAL A 497 8.88 45.09 -0.91
CA VAL A 497 8.97 43.72 -0.36
C VAL A 497 10.06 42.92 -1.07
N CYS A 498 10.89 42.23 -0.31
CA CYS A 498 11.96 41.32 -0.75
C CYS A 498 12.86 41.90 -1.87
N LEU A 499 12.69 41.49 -3.14
CA LEU A 499 13.49 42.03 -4.25
C LEU A 499 13.39 43.55 -4.35
N SER A 500 12.18 44.10 -4.20
CA SER A 500 11.97 45.54 -4.24
C SER A 500 12.59 46.25 -3.02
N HIS A 501 12.59 45.59 -1.85
CA HIS A 501 13.32 46.09 -0.67
C HIS A 501 14.83 46.17 -0.96
N GLN A 502 15.41 45.12 -1.56
CA GLN A 502 16.82 45.09 -1.91
C GLN A 502 17.19 46.19 -2.92
N VAL A 503 16.37 46.38 -3.95
CA VAL A 503 16.54 47.47 -4.92
C VAL A 503 16.52 48.83 -4.21
N LEU A 504 15.54 49.06 -3.31
CA LEU A 504 15.48 50.28 -2.51
C LEU A 504 16.74 50.46 -1.64
N CYS A 505 17.19 49.43 -0.94
CA CYS A 505 18.42 49.48 -0.14
C CYS A 505 19.63 49.88 -0.99
N GLY A 506 19.76 49.33 -2.21
CA GLY A 506 20.81 49.70 -3.14
C GLY A 506 20.74 51.17 -3.58
N LEU A 507 19.53 51.69 -3.85
CA LEU A 507 19.31 53.10 -4.20
C LEU A 507 19.65 54.06 -3.05
N LEU A 508 19.49 53.60 -1.80
CA LEU A 508 19.86 54.35 -0.59
C LEU A 508 21.35 54.20 -0.21
N GLY A 509 22.13 53.48 -1.01
CA GLY A 509 23.57 53.31 -0.81
C GLY A 509 23.98 52.17 0.14
N LEU A 510 23.04 51.32 0.56
CA LEU A 510 23.35 50.15 1.38
C LEU A 510 24.00 49.04 0.54
N VAL A 511 24.92 48.29 1.14
CA VAL A 511 25.68 47.26 0.42
C VAL A 511 24.86 45.99 0.29
N LEU A 512 24.57 45.60 -0.96
CA LEU A 512 23.90 44.34 -1.28
C LEU A 512 24.92 43.20 -1.42
N ARG A 513 24.74 42.15 -0.63
CA ARG A 513 25.57 40.94 -0.66
C ARG A 513 24.71 39.71 -0.86
N ARG A 514 25.31 38.68 -1.46
CA ARG A 514 24.72 37.34 -1.46
C ARG A 514 24.86 36.77 -0.06
N CYS A 515 23.79 36.21 0.50
CA CYS A 515 23.83 35.57 1.81
C CYS A 515 24.76 34.35 1.76
N GLU A 516 25.54 34.11 2.81
CA GLU A 516 26.42 32.92 2.89
C GLU A 516 25.61 31.62 2.92
N GLN A 517 24.47 31.64 3.61
CA GLN A 517 23.45 30.60 3.57
C GLN A 517 22.15 31.21 3.02
N SER A 518 21.51 30.49 2.11
CA SER A 518 20.26 30.97 1.50
C SER A 518 19.14 30.99 2.53
N ASN A 519 18.46 32.13 2.68
CA ASN A 519 17.28 32.27 3.54
C ASN A 519 15.98 31.85 2.81
N GLN A 520 16.07 30.95 1.84
CA GLN A 520 14.93 30.50 1.03
C GLN A 520 14.00 29.58 1.82
N GLY A 521 12.77 30.02 2.09
CA GLY A 521 11.75 29.22 2.78
C GLY A 521 12.03 29.04 4.28
N ARG A 522 12.63 30.04 4.93
CA ARG A 522 13.07 29.96 6.33
C ARG A 522 12.26 30.91 7.22
N GLN A 523 11.75 30.40 8.34
CA GLN A 523 11.17 31.23 9.40
C GLN A 523 12.27 31.67 10.36
N ARG A 524 12.29 32.95 10.74
CA ARG A 524 13.25 33.53 11.68
C ARG A 524 12.56 34.49 12.63
N GLU A 525 13.00 34.48 13.88
CA GLU A 525 12.70 35.53 14.84
C GLU A 525 13.64 36.72 14.59
N ILE A 526 13.09 37.92 14.54
CA ILE A 526 13.83 39.17 14.31
C ILE A 526 13.39 40.26 15.28
N ASP A 527 14.26 41.24 15.55
CA ASP A 527 13.83 42.53 16.09
C ASP A 527 13.40 43.45 14.94
N LEU A 528 12.10 43.74 14.87
CA LEU A 528 11.51 44.66 13.92
C LEU A 528 11.18 45.98 14.62
N PHE A 529 12.18 46.85 14.72
CA PHE A 529 12.06 48.17 15.36
C PHE A 529 11.61 48.09 16.82
N GLY A 530 12.23 47.18 17.60
CA GLY A 530 11.94 46.97 19.02
C GLY A 530 10.83 45.96 19.31
N ALA A 531 10.23 45.35 18.28
CA ALA A 531 9.25 44.28 18.42
C ALA A 531 9.84 42.95 17.94
N THR A 532 9.78 41.91 18.77
CA THR A 532 10.14 40.56 18.36
C THR A 532 9.07 39.99 17.44
N GLU A 533 9.46 39.65 16.21
CA GLU A 533 8.54 39.16 15.17
C GLU A 533 9.04 37.84 14.57
N LEU A 534 8.15 36.87 14.39
CA LEU A 534 8.44 35.60 13.74
C LEU A 534 7.97 35.65 12.27
N VAL A 535 8.94 35.76 11.34
CA VAL A 535 8.68 36.09 9.93
C VAL A 535 9.33 35.12 8.94
N GLY A 536 8.73 35.00 7.75
CA GLY A 536 9.19 34.14 6.66
C GLY A 536 10.11 34.85 5.65
N PHE A 537 11.29 34.28 5.40
CA PHE A 537 12.25 34.75 4.42
C PHE A 537 12.29 33.85 3.17
N TYR A 538 12.50 34.48 2.00
CA TYR A 538 12.61 33.84 0.69
C TYR A 538 13.68 34.52 -0.19
N ASN A 539 14.84 34.82 0.40
CA ASN A 539 15.89 35.59 -0.26
C ASN A 539 17.26 34.89 -0.25
N SER A 540 18.06 35.19 -1.28
CA SER A 540 19.47 34.76 -1.39
C SER A 540 20.44 35.95 -1.42
N PHE A 541 19.91 37.17 -1.41
CA PHE A 541 20.64 38.42 -1.29
C PHE A 541 20.03 39.23 -0.15
N ALA A 542 20.84 40.05 0.50
CA ALA A 542 20.38 40.97 1.53
C ALA A 542 21.25 42.24 1.56
N ALA A 543 20.65 43.35 1.98
CA ALA A 543 21.39 44.55 2.30
C ALA A 543 22.06 44.39 3.67
N HIS A 544 23.18 45.10 3.87
CA HIS A 544 23.92 45.09 5.14
C HIS A 544 24.16 46.51 5.64
N SER A 545 24.03 46.71 6.95
CA SER A 545 24.33 47.95 7.66
C SER A 545 24.85 47.63 9.05
N ASP A 546 25.86 48.37 9.50
CA ASP A 546 26.30 48.37 10.91
C ASP A 546 25.64 49.52 11.70
N GLU A 547 24.82 50.34 11.02
CA GLU A 547 24.14 51.50 11.57
C GLU A 547 22.62 51.30 11.61
N ASP A 548 21.99 51.73 12.69
CA ASP A 548 20.53 51.72 12.87
C ASP A 548 19.81 52.80 12.04
N LYS A 549 20.55 53.79 11.51
CA LYS A 549 19.98 54.95 10.81
C LYS A 549 20.91 55.46 9.70
N ILE A 550 20.30 55.94 8.62
CA ILE A 550 20.97 56.71 7.56
C ILE A 550 20.17 57.99 7.26
N ASP A 551 20.82 59.04 6.77
CA ASP A 551 20.15 60.32 6.44
C ASP A 551 20.54 60.81 5.04
N PRO A 552 19.97 60.22 3.97
CA PRO A 552 20.23 60.64 2.61
C PRO A 552 19.63 62.02 2.34
N ALA A 553 20.42 62.95 1.80
CA ALA A 553 20.09 64.38 1.71
C ALA A 553 18.72 64.70 1.07
N ASP A 554 18.28 63.94 0.07
CA ASP A 554 17.03 64.19 -0.66
C ASP A 554 15.82 63.41 -0.10
N ILE A 555 16.06 62.51 0.86
CA ILE A 555 15.07 61.59 1.44
C ILE A 555 14.74 61.97 2.88
N GLY A 556 15.75 62.28 3.69
CA GLY A 556 15.65 62.45 5.15
C GLY A 556 15.91 61.15 5.92
N LEU A 557 15.79 61.21 7.24
CA LEU A 557 16.12 60.11 8.15
C LEU A 557 15.39 58.79 7.81
N VAL A 558 16.17 57.73 7.63
CA VAL A 558 15.70 56.35 7.43
C VAL A 558 16.21 55.50 8.59
N GLU A 559 15.29 54.86 9.31
CA GLU A 559 15.61 53.86 10.34
C GLU A 559 15.78 52.48 9.70
N ILE A 560 16.72 51.70 10.22
CA ILE A 560 17.14 50.39 9.74
C ILE A 560 16.90 49.38 10.87
N SER A 561 16.09 48.37 10.60
CA SER A 561 16.04 47.16 11.41
C SER A 561 17.00 46.16 10.78
N HIS A 562 18.02 45.75 11.53
CA HIS A 562 19.02 44.79 11.07
C HIS A 562 19.36 43.78 12.18
N ASP A 563 19.95 42.66 11.77
CA ASP A 563 20.55 41.69 12.68
C ASP A 563 21.82 42.27 13.28
N VAL A 564 21.94 42.27 14.62
CA VAL A 564 23.06 42.91 15.33
C VAL A 564 24.39 42.20 15.12
N ASP A 565 24.38 40.91 14.80
CA ASP A 565 25.59 40.10 14.67
C ASP A 565 26.09 40.07 13.22
N SER A 566 25.17 39.92 12.26
CA SER A 566 25.49 39.80 10.84
C SER A 566 25.39 41.10 10.06
N GLY A 567 24.73 42.13 10.61
CA GLY A 567 24.41 43.37 9.91
C GLY A 567 23.34 43.22 8.82
N GLU A 568 22.70 42.04 8.69
CA GLU A 568 21.68 41.78 7.67
C GLU A 568 20.44 42.67 7.90
N VAL A 569 20.10 43.51 6.93
CA VAL A 569 18.96 44.42 7.01
C VAL A 569 17.66 43.64 6.80
N HIS A 570 16.76 43.73 7.78
CA HIS A 570 15.44 43.10 7.76
C HIS A 570 14.35 44.04 7.24
N ALA A 571 14.42 45.34 7.56
CA ALA A 571 13.42 46.32 7.17
C ALA A 571 13.96 47.76 7.20
N LEU A 572 13.33 48.66 6.44
CA LEU A 572 13.57 50.11 6.50
C LEU A 572 12.29 50.85 6.84
N ARG A 573 12.41 51.96 7.57
CA ARG A 573 11.35 52.95 7.82
C ARG A 573 11.86 54.33 7.42
N GLY A 574 11.31 54.89 6.35
CA GLY A 574 11.60 56.25 5.90
C GLY A 574 10.39 57.17 6.03
N PRO A 575 10.51 58.47 5.68
CA PRO A 575 9.46 59.45 5.93
C PRO A 575 8.15 59.23 5.16
N PHE A 576 8.21 58.55 4.02
CA PHE A 576 7.07 58.26 3.15
C PHE A 576 7.13 56.84 2.56
N PHE A 577 7.99 55.98 3.10
CA PHE A 577 8.08 54.59 2.66
C PHE A 577 8.45 53.67 3.81
N ALA A 578 8.12 52.40 3.67
CA ALA A 578 8.68 51.34 4.49
C ALA A 578 9.04 50.15 3.60
N SER A 579 9.93 49.29 4.05
CA SER A 579 10.30 48.11 3.29
C SER A 579 10.65 46.95 4.19
N MET A 580 10.54 45.73 3.65
CA MET A 580 10.79 44.50 4.37
C MET A 580 11.51 43.50 3.46
N GLN A 581 12.58 42.89 3.98
CA GLN A 581 13.28 41.80 3.31
C GLN A 581 12.46 40.49 3.37
N PHE A 582 11.70 40.29 4.44
CA PHE A 582 10.84 39.14 4.65
C PHE A 582 9.46 39.32 3.98
N HIS A 583 8.69 38.24 3.94
CA HIS A 583 7.35 38.17 3.36
C HIS A 583 6.30 38.12 4.47
N ALA A 584 5.71 39.27 4.82
CA ALA A 584 4.65 39.34 5.82
C ALA A 584 3.44 38.47 5.43
N GLU A 585 3.20 38.32 4.13
CA GLU A 585 2.12 37.54 3.56
C GLU A 585 2.31 36.01 3.68
N SER A 586 3.53 35.53 3.95
CA SER A 586 3.84 34.10 3.96
C SER A 586 3.12 33.34 5.07
N VAL A 587 2.85 32.05 4.84
CA VAL A 587 2.42 31.12 5.89
C VAL A 587 3.46 31.01 7.02
N LEU A 588 4.73 31.32 6.73
CA LEU A 588 5.82 31.34 7.70
C LEU A 588 5.87 32.64 8.54
N THR A 589 4.96 33.59 8.33
CA THR A 589 4.89 34.81 9.16
C THR A 589 3.66 34.74 10.07
N GLU A 590 3.88 34.75 11.38
CA GLU A 590 2.83 34.48 12.37
C GLU A 590 1.68 35.50 12.32
N ASP A 591 2.01 36.81 12.29
CA ASP A 591 1.03 37.91 12.31
C ASP A 591 1.22 38.91 11.16
N GLY A 592 1.27 38.38 9.94
CA GLY A 592 1.46 39.14 8.70
C GLY A 592 0.54 40.37 8.53
N PRO A 593 -0.79 40.23 8.68
CA PRO A 593 -1.72 41.35 8.52
C PRO A 593 -1.45 42.50 9.49
N ARG A 594 -1.08 42.23 10.76
CA ARG A 594 -0.73 43.29 11.71
C ARG A 594 0.53 44.03 11.29
N ILE A 595 1.57 43.29 10.87
CA ILE A 595 2.84 43.87 10.41
C ILE A 595 2.58 44.80 9.21
N LEU A 596 1.84 44.32 8.20
CA LEU A 596 1.45 45.12 7.03
C LEU A 596 0.65 46.35 7.45
N ALA A 597 -0.37 46.21 8.29
CA ALA A 597 -1.19 47.34 8.75
C ALA A 597 -0.36 48.41 9.46
N ALA A 598 0.60 48.02 10.31
CA ALA A 598 1.50 48.93 11.00
C ALA A 598 2.39 49.71 10.02
N ARG A 599 3.02 49.01 9.06
CA ARG A 599 3.87 49.67 8.05
C ARG A 599 3.07 50.63 7.17
N ILE A 600 1.85 50.26 6.77
CA ILE A 600 0.99 51.11 5.94
C ILE A 600 0.56 52.38 6.68
N ARG A 601 0.16 52.25 7.95
CA ARG A 601 -0.22 53.40 8.78
C ARG A 601 0.91 54.41 8.92
N GLU A 602 2.13 53.93 9.16
CA GLU A 602 3.31 54.79 9.23
C GLU A 602 3.54 55.54 7.92
N VAL A 603 3.47 54.83 6.79
CA VAL A 603 3.70 55.40 5.46
C VAL A 603 2.61 56.40 5.04
N LEU A 604 1.36 56.20 5.48
CA LEU A 604 0.23 57.09 5.19
C LEU A 604 0.03 58.18 6.26
N GLY A 605 0.74 58.14 7.38
CA GLY A 605 0.58 59.05 8.51
C GLY A 605 -0.80 58.94 9.20
N ARG A 606 -1.33 57.72 9.38
CA ARG A 606 -2.69 57.46 9.90
C ARG A 606 -2.73 56.66 11.19
#